data_AF-A0A7R7VJT8-F1
#
_entry.id   AF-A0A7R7VJT8-F1
#
_cell.length_a   1.000
_cell.length_b   1.000
_cell.length_c   1.000
_cell.angle_alpha   90.00
_cell.angle_beta   90.00
_cell.angle_gamma   90.00
#
_symmetry.space_group_name_H-M   'P 1'
#
loop_
_entity.id
_entity.type
_entity.pdbx_description
1 polymer ?
#
loop_
_entity_poly.entity_id
_entity_poly.type
_entity_poly.pdbx_seq_one_letter_code
_entity_poly.pdbx_strand_id
1 'polypeptide(L)' 'MPPQKFYAVAQGRPPAPGIFLSWDETKTLVNGYKRALFKGFPTVEQATTYLADNNIPEDQRVIRSVSVDEGQA' A
#
# COMPACT_ATOMS: atom_id res chain seq x y z
N MET A 1 22.70 -0.70 2.09
CA MET A 1 21.42 -0.79 1.37
C MET A 1 20.34 -0.35 2.35
N PRO A 2 19.52 0.67 2.04
CA PRO A 2 18.38 0.99 2.90
C PRO A 2 17.45 -0.23 2.94
N PRO A 3 16.89 -0.60 4.10
CA PRO A 3 15.98 -1.73 4.19
C PRO A 3 14.74 -1.46 3.36
N GLN A 4 14.43 -2.36 2.41
CA GLN A 4 13.18 -2.33 1.66
C GLN A 4 12.03 -2.48 2.65
N LYS A 5 11.06 -1.56 2.62
CA LYS A 5 9.86 -1.61 3.47
C LYS A 5 8.63 -1.85 2.60
N PHE A 6 7.72 -2.66 3.13
CA PHE A 6 6.43 -2.96 2.53
C PHE A 6 5.35 -2.16 3.25
N TYR A 7 4.61 -1.35 2.52
CA TYR A 7 3.56 -0.49 3.06
C TYR A 7 2.21 -1.10 2.75
N ALA A 8 1.55 -1.67 3.75
CA ALA A 8 0.16 -2.11 3.61
C ALA A 8 -0.77 -0.91 3.75
N VAL A 9 -1.63 -0.66 2.76
CA VAL A 9 -2.69 0.34 2.82
C VAL A 9 -4.02 -0.39 2.82
N ALA A 10 -4.72 -0.37 3.96
CA ALA A 10 -6.05 -0.94 4.10
C ALA A 10 -7.14 0.07 3.71
N GLN A 11 -6.90 1.36 3.90
CA GLN A 11 -7.86 2.40 3.56
C GLN A 11 -7.12 3.64 3.06
N GLY A 12 -7.44 4.08 1.85
CA GLY A 12 -6.77 5.18 1.18
C GLY A 12 -7.43 5.49 -0.16
N ARG A 13 -6.78 6.35 -0.94
CA ARG A 13 -7.21 6.64 -2.32
C ARG A 13 -6.98 5.42 -3.22
N PRO A 14 -7.78 5.25 -4.29
CA PRO A 14 -7.50 4.22 -5.29
C PRO A 14 -6.08 4.42 -5.86
N PRO A 15 -5.30 3.33 -6.04
CA PRO A 15 -5.71 1.93 -6.04
C PRO A 15 -5.58 1.20 -4.68
N ALA A 16 -5.66 1.86 -3.52
CA ALA A 16 -5.83 1.14 -2.26
C ALA A 16 -7.19 0.39 -2.23
N PRO A 17 -7.32 -0.74 -1.52
CA PRO A 17 -6.35 -1.35 -0.59
C PRO A 17 -5.33 -2.30 -1.22
N GLY A 18 -4.10 -2.34 -0.74
CA GLY A 18 -3.01 -3.18 -1.26
C GLY A 18 -1.65 -2.98 -0.57
N ILE A 19 -0.62 -3.69 -1.02
CA ILE A 19 0.76 -3.60 -0.47
C ILE A 19 1.64 -2.82 -1.45
N PHE A 20 2.30 -1.76 -1.01
CA PHE A 20 3.13 -0.88 -1.82
C PHE A 20 4.60 -0.98 -1.40
N LEU A 21 5.52 -0.83 -2.35
CA LEU A 21 6.97 -0.89 -2.10
C LEU A 21 7.61 0.49 -1.95
N SER A 22 6.84 1.56 -2.22
CA SER A 22 7.30 2.95 -2.24
C SER A 22 6.53 3.80 -1.23
N TRP A 23 7.27 4.54 -0.41
CA TRP A 23 6.66 5.50 0.51
C TRP A 23 6.05 6.69 -0.19
N ASP A 24 6.65 7.20 -1.28
CA ASP A 24 6.11 8.32 -2.05
C ASP A 24 4.69 8.01 -2.55
N GLU A 25 4.51 6.85 -3.17
CA GLU A 25 3.20 6.35 -3.58
C GLU A 25 2.27 6.17 -2.39
N THR A 26 2.73 5.50 -1.32
CA THR A 26 1.90 5.30 -0.11
C THR A 26 1.42 6.65 0.44
N LYS A 27 2.30 7.65 0.45
CA LYS A 27 2.01 9.00 0.92
C LYS A 27 0.93 9.64 0.06
N THR A 28 0.95 9.55 -1.26
CA THR A 28 -0.12 10.15 -2.09
C THR A 28 -1.48 9.49 -1.85
N LEU A 29 -1.52 8.21 -1.49
CA LEU A 29 -2.75 7.46 -1.20
C LEU A 29 -3.38 7.82 0.15
N VAL A 30 -2.54 8.10 1.15
CA VAL A 30 -2.97 8.32 2.54
C VAL A 30 -3.03 9.80 2.91
N ASN A 31 -2.19 10.62 2.28
CA ASN A 31 -2.09 12.05 2.56
C ASN A 31 -3.34 12.78 2.05
N GLY A 32 -4.04 13.46 2.96
CA GLY A 32 -5.30 14.11 2.66
C GLY A 32 -6.47 13.15 2.43
N TYR A 33 -6.35 11.86 2.80
CA TYR A 33 -7.47 10.93 2.84
C TYR A 33 -7.99 10.78 4.27
N LYS A 34 -9.28 11.02 4.46
CA LYS A 34 -9.90 11.00 5.80
C LYS A 34 -9.93 9.55 6.29
N ARG A 35 -9.37 9.29 7.48
CA ARG A 35 -9.27 7.95 8.11
C ARG A 35 -8.41 6.96 7.32
N ALA A 36 -7.36 7.43 6.65
CA ALA A 36 -6.42 6.53 5.99
C ALA A 36 -5.81 5.52 6.98
N LEU A 37 -5.80 4.24 6.61
CA LEU A 37 -5.23 3.15 7.38
C LEU A 37 -4.09 2.55 6.58
N PHE A 38 -2.87 2.77 7.06
CA PHE A 38 -1.66 2.25 6.46
C PHE A 38 -0.61 1.91 7.51
N LYS A 39 0.26 0.94 7.20
CA LYS A 39 1.35 0.55 8.08
C LYS A 39 2.53 -0.04 7.28
N GLY A 40 3.74 0.36 7.67
CA GLY A 40 4.99 -0.13 7.08
C GLY A 40 5.52 -1.34 7.83
N PHE A 41 5.95 -2.36 7.10
CA PHE A 41 6.48 -3.63 7.60
C PHE A 41 7.78 -4.00 6.90
N PRO A 42 8.65 -4.79 7.57
CA PRO A 42 9.86 -5.31 6.95
C PRO A 42 9.60 -6.52 6.04
N THR A 43 8.43 -7.16 6.11
CA THR A 43 8.07 -8.34 5.31
C THR A 43 6.66 -8.26 4.74
N VAL A 44 6.45 -8.90 3.58
CA VAL A 44 5.13 -8.98 2.90
C VAL A 44 4.11 -9.71 3.77
N GLU A 45 4.49 -10.79 4.45
CA GLU A 45 3.57 -11.57 5.29
C GLU A 45 2.93 -10.71 6.39
N GLN A 46 3.70 -9.83 7.03
CA GLN A 46 3.17 -8.91 8.03
C GLN A 46 2.24 -7.87 7.40
N ALA A 47 2.58 -7.37 6.21
CA ALA A 47 1.72 -6.47 5.44
C ALA A 47 0.38 -7.13 5.06
N THR A 48 0.41 -8.37 4.55
CA THR A 48 -0.78 -9.16 4.23
C THR A 48 -1.62 -9.43 5.47
N THR A 49 -0.99 -9.78 6.59
CA THR A 49 -1.68 -10.01 7.87
C THR A 49 -2.40 -8.74 8.34
N TYR A 50 -1.77 -7.58 8.22
CA TYR A 50 -2.39 -6.30 8.54
C TYR A 50 -3.62 -6.03 7.66
N LEU A 51 -3.54 -6.29 6.36
CA LEU A 51 -4.69 -6.17 5.47
C LEU A 51 -5.80 -7.17 5.85
N ALA A 52 -5.45 -8.39 6.23
CA ALA A 52 -6.39 -9.40 6.70
C ALA A 52 -7.14 -8.96 7.98
N ASP A 53 -6.40 -8.44 8.96
CA ASP A 53 -6.94 -7.86 10.20
C ASP A 53 -7.92 -6.71 9.91
N ASN A 54 -7.63 -5.92 8.88
CA ASN A 54 -8.50 -4.83 8.41
C ASN A 54 -9.63 -5.29 7.46
N ASN A 55 -9.96 -6.58 7.42
CA ASN A 55 -11.04 -7.15 6.62
C ASN A 55 -10.89 -6.91 5.10
N ILE A 56 -9.66 -6.73 4.62
CA ILE A 56 -9.39 -6.60 3.17
C ILE A 56 -9.40 -8.01 2.56
N PRO A 57 -10.12 -8.25 1.45
CA PRO A 57 -10.14 -9.56 0.79
C PRO A 57 -8.78 -9.94 0.20
N GLU A 58 -8.45 -11.23 0.14
CA GLU A 58 -7.15 -11.72 -0.36
C GLU A 58 -6.79 -11.22 -1.77
N ASP A 59 -7.78 -11.14 -2.67
CA ASP A 59 -7.62 -10.59 -4.03
C ASP A 59 -7.02 -9.17 -4.05
N GLN A 60 -7.26 -8.40 -2.98
CA GLN A 60 -6.74 -7.04 -2.83
C GLN A 60 -5.44 -6.98 -2.03
N ARG A 61 -5.00 -8.06 -1.36
CA ARG A 61 -3.75 -8.13 -0.58
C ARG A 61 -2.51 -8.36 -1.46
N VAL A 62 -2.54 -7.83 -2.67
CA VAL A 62 -1.48 -8.00 -3.67
C VAL A 62 -0.45 -6.89 -3.55
N ILE A 63 0.80 -7.22 -3.91
CA ILE A 63 1.85 -6.21 -4.05
C ILE A 63 1.54 -5.40 -5.30
N ARG A 64 1.19 -4.13 -5.10
CA ARG A 64 0.95 -3.16 -6.15
C ARG A 64 2.24 -2.37 -6.38
N SER A 65 2.90 -2.72 -7.48
CA SER A 65 3.78 -1.76 -8.15
C SER A 65 2.87 -0.83 -8.92
N VAL A 66 2.60 0.37 -8.40
CA VAL A 66 2.08 1.43 -9.26
C VAL A 66 3.27 1.81 -10.14
N SER A 67 3.38 1.10 -11.25
CA SER A 67 4.03 1.66 -12.43
C SER A 67 3.14 2.84 -12.79
N VAL A 68 3.50 4.03 -12.30
CA VAL A 68 2.99 5.26 -12.90
C VAL A 68 3.53 5.18 -14.32
N ASP A 69 2.69 4.82 -15.28
CA ASP A 69 3.03 4.95 -16.68
C ASP A 69 3.37 6.42 -16.91
N GLU A 70 4.66 6.71 -16.90
CA GLU A 70 5.22 7.94 -17.42
C GLU A 70 4.93 7.93 -18.93
N GLY A 71 3.89 8.64 -19.35
CA GLY A 71 3.63 8.92 -20.77
C GLY A 71 2.16 8.95 -21.14
N GLN A 72 1.61 10.16 -21.34
CA GLN A 72 1.30 10.69 -22.69
C GLN A 72 0.46 11.98 -22.57
N ALA A 73 1.10 13.15 -22.76
CA ALA A 73 0.61 14.30 -23.54
C ALA A 73 1.60 15.47 -23.44
#